data_AF-A0AAP3EPF6-F1
#
_entry.id   AF-A0AAP3EPF6-F1
#
_cell.length_a   1.000
_cell.length_b   1.000
_cell.length_c   1.000
_cell.angle_alpha   90.00
_cell.angle_beta   90.00
_cell.angle_gamma   90.00
#
_symmetry.space_group_name_H-M   'P 1'
#
loop_
_entity.id
_entity.type
_entity.pdbx_description
1 polymer ?
#
loop_
_entity_poly.entity_id
_entity_poly.type
_entity_poly.pdbx_seq_one_letter_code
_entity_poly.pdbx_strand_id
1 'polypeptide(L)'
;FYFLLALALPGYAAVHPVQHSAREQVNAQVLNAASQKIESLAQQRQWHDYHYTFKVYIPSQIATAAPCATTPGVTLTSPAEIALNRMNFTVSCPQSWQMNVAVRPDVLVPVVMTKSLVARDMPLTANDVELKP
;
A
#
# COMPACT_ATOMS: atom_id res chain seq x y z
N PHE A 1 -59.34 -23.33 29.20
CA PHE A 1 -58.85 -23.51 27.82
C PHE A 1 -57.58 -22.67 27.70
N TYR A 2 -56.40 -23.31 27.75
CA TYR A 2 -55.07 -22.66 27.75
C TYR A 2 -54.63 -22.46 26.30
N PHE A 3 -54.31 -21.25 25.87
CA PHE A 3 -53.71 -21.01 24.54
C PHE A 3 -52.27 -20.51 24.72
N LEU A 4 -51.33 -21.32 24.23
CA LEU A 4 -49.88 -21.17 24.33
C LEU A 4 -49.39 -19.99 23.48
N LEU A 5 -48.55 -19.13 24.09
CA LEU A 5 -47.84 -18.04 23.43
C LEU A 5 -46.54 -18.59 22.81
N ALA A 6 -46.46 -18.65 21.48
CA ALA A 6 -45.24 -19.05 20.77
C ALA A 6 -44.26 -17.86 20.70
N LEU A 7 -43.17 -17.94 21.47
CA LEU A 7 -42.03 -17.02 21.39
C LEU A 7 -41.21 -17.34 20.13
N ALA A 8 -41.30 -16.49 19.11
CA ALA A 8 -40.38 -16.50 17.98
C ALA A 8 -39.02 -15.95 18.44
N LEU A 9 -37.99 -16.79 18.46
CA LEU A 9 -36.61 -16.38 18.69
C LEU A 9 -36.09 -15.67 17.43
N PRO A 10 -35.58 -14.43 17.51
CA PRO A 10 -34.87 -13.82 16.41
C PRO A 10 -33.56 -14.59 16.21
N GLY A 11 -33.44 -15.25 15.05
CA GLY A 11 -32.19 -15.86 14.61
C GLY A 11 -31.13 -14.78 14.44
N TYR A 12 -30.25 -14.63 15.43
CA TYR A 12 -29.00 -13.90 15.25
C TYR A 12 -28.17 -14.67 14.23
N ALA A 13 -28.21 -14.23 12.97
CA ALA A 13 -27.21 -14.63 12.01
C ALA A 13 -25.86 -14.13 12.56
N ALA A 14 -25.02 -15.06 12.99
CA ALA A 14 -23.63 -14.75 13.29
C ALA A 14 -22.99 -14.26 11.99
N VAL A 15 -22.86 -12.94 11.85
CA VAL A 15 -22.03 -12.34 10.81
C VAL A 15 -20.60 -12.71 11.18
N HIS A 16 -20.10 -13.81 10.62
CA HIS A 16 -18.68 -14.15 10.73
C HIS A 16 -17.93 -13.02 10.03
N PRO A 17 -17.11 -12.23 10.75
CA PRO A 17 -16.26 -11.25 10.09
C PRO A 17 -15.41 -12.00 9.06
N VAL A 18 -15.28 -11.46 7.85
CA VAL A 18 -14.38 -11.99 6.83
C VAL A 18 -12.96 -11.96 7.41
N GLN A 19 -12.53 -13.10 7.96
CA GLN A 19 -11.22 -13.26 8.58
C GLN A 19 -10.20 -13.29 7.46
N HIS A 20 -9.67 -12.12 7.11
CA HIS A 20 -8.48 -12.01 6.29
C HIS A 20 -7.34 -12.68 7.05
N SER A 21 -6.61 -13.58 6.41
CA SER A 21 -5.46 -14.25 7.02
C SER A 21 -4.47 -13.20 7.56
N ALA A 22 -3.66 -13.57 8.56
CA ALA A 22 -2.64 -12.66 9.08
C ALA A 22 -1.72 -12.12 7.96
N ARG A 23 -1.45 -12.95 6.94
CA ARG A 23 -0.69 -12.55 5.75
C ARG A 23 -1.39 -11.46 4.94
N GLU A 24 -2.70 -11.59 4.69
CA GLU A 24 -3.49 -10.59 3.96
C GLU A 24 -3.58 -9.28 4.74
N GLN A 25 -3.77 -9.35 6.06
CA GLN A 25 -3.77 -8.18 6.92
C GLN A 25 -2.44 -7.44 6.86
N VAL A 26 -1.31 -8.17 6.96
CA VAL A 26 0.03 -7.59 6.80
C VAL A 26 0.18 -6.95 5.43
N ASN A 27 -0.21 -7.65 4.36
CA ASN A 27 -0.11 -7.13 2.99
C ASN A 27 -0.90 -5.82 2.81
N ALA A 28 -2.14 -5.78 3.29
CA ALA A 28 -2.99 -4.59 3.21
C ALA A 28 -2.37 -3.39 3.96
N GLN A 29 -1.84 -3.62 5.16
CA GLN A 29 -1.20 -2.56 5.95
C GLN A 29 0.04 -1.99 5.27
N VAL A 30 0.93 -2.85 4.76
CA VAL A 30 2.17 -2.38 4.11
C VAL A 30 1.92 -1.72 2.76
N LEU A 31 0.92 -2.20 1.99
CA LEU A 31 0.56 -1.57 0.72
C LEU A 31 -0.01 -0.17 0.95
N ASN A 32 -0.93 -0.01 1.91
CA ASN A 32 -1.48 1.30 2.25
C ASN A 32 -0.38 2.26 2.73
N ALA A 33 0.45 1.83 3.67
CA ALA A 33 1.56 2.64 4.18
C ALA A 33 2.57 3.00 3.08
N ALA A 34 2.88 2.07 2.16
CA ALA A 34 3.77 2.32 1.04
C ALA A 34 3.17 3.31 0.03
N SER A 35 1.88 3.18 -0.32
CA SER A 35 1.16 4.12 -1.18
C SER A 35 1.25 5.54 -0.65
N GLN A 36 0.93 5.73 0.63
CA GLN A 36 1.01 7.05 1.28
C GLN A 36 2.42 7.67 1.18
N LYS A 37 3.47 6.86 1.24
CA LYS A 37 4.86 7.35 1.08
C LYS A 37 5.16 7.78 -0.35
N ILE A 38 4.73 7.01 -1.35
CA ILE A 38 4.91 7.39 -2.76
C ILE A 38 4.08 8.63 -3.10
N GLU A 39 2.84 8.71 -2.64
CA GLU A 39 1.96 9.86 -2.88
C GLU A 39 2.48 11.14 -2.22
N SER A 40 2.98 11.05 -0.98
CA SER A 40 3.60 12.20 -0.30
C SER A 40 4.86 12.67 -1.03
N LEU A 41 5.70 11.74 -1.50
CA LEU A 41 6.87 12.07 -2.29
C LEU A 41 6.49 12.70 -3.64
N ALA A 42 5.49 12.15 -4.32
CA ALA A 42 4.97 12.67 -5.59
C ALA A 42 4.46 14.10 -5.42
N GLN A 43 3.72 14.39 -4.34
CA GLN A 43 3.27 15.75 -4.01
C GLN A 43 4.46 16.68 -3.75
N GLN A 44 5.43 16.27 -2.93
CA GLN A 44 6.63 17.06 -2.63
C GLN A 44 7.46 17.38 -3.88
N ARG A 45 7.47 16.46 -4.84
CA ARG A 45 8.23 16.58 -6.10
C ARG A 45 7.39 17.10 -7.27
N GLN A 46 6.11 17.40 -7.03
CA GLN A 46 5.15 17.82 -8.05
C GLN A 46 5.12 16.88 -9.26
N TRP A 47 5.16 15.57 -9.01
CA TRP A 47 5.00 14.58 -10.07
C TRP A 47 3.56 14.60 -10.59
N HIS A 48 3.44 14.60 -11.91
CA HIS A 48 2.18 14.47 -12.62
C HIS A 48 2.18 13.15 -13.40
N ASP A 49 1.01 12.55 -13.58
CA ASP A 49 0.83 11.33 -14.38
C ASP A 49 1.78 10.17 -14.02
N TYR A 50 2.14 10.07 -12.73
CA TYR A 50 3.02 9.02 -12.23
C TYR A 50 2.23 7.74 -11.95
N HIS A 51 2.91 6.60 -12.12
CA HIS A 51 2.37 5.28 -11.83
C HIS A 51 3.33 4.49 -10.96
N TYR A 52 2.79 3.65 -10.08
CA TYR A 52 3.61 2.80 -9.25
C TYR A 52 3.01 1.42 -9.03
N THR A 53 3.88 0.42 -8.89
CA THR A 53 3.52 -0.91 -8.41
C THR A 53 4.43 -1.30 -7.24
N PHE A 54 4.03 -2.32 -6.47
CA PHE A 54 4.82 -2.78 -5.33
C PHE A 54 5.15 -4.27 -5.43
N LYS A 55 6.41 -4.60 -5.17
CA LYS A 55 6.84 -5.96 -4.86
C LYS A 55 6.96 -6.07 -3.33
N VAL A 56 6.08 -6.87 -2.72
CA VAL A 56 5.98 -7.03 -1.27
C VAL A 56 6.64 -8.35 -0.85
N TYR A 57 7.57 -8.27 0.10
CA TYR A 57 8.32 -9.41 0.63
C TYR A 57 7.91 -9.65 2.08
N ILE A 58 6.88 -10.49 2.24
CA ILE A 58 6.34 -10.87 3.55
C ILE A 58 6.99 -12.18 4.01
N PRO A 59 7.63 -12.23 5.20
CA PRO A 59 8.23 -13.45 5.75
C PRO A 59 7.22 -14.60 5.84
N SER A 60 7.65 -15.82 5.55
CA SER A 60 6.76 -17.00 5.49
C SER A 60 6.15 -17.37 6.83
N GLN A 61 6.79 -17.02 7.95
CA GLN A 61 6.30 -17.31 9.31
C GLN A 61 4.89 -16.76 9.61
N ILE A 62 4.42 -15.75 8.87
CA ILE A 62 3.08 -15.19 9.06
C ILE A 62 1.96 -16.10 8.54
N ALA A 63 2.29 -17.06 7.66
CA ALA A 63 1.30 -17.91 7.01
C ALA A 63 0.55 -18.80 8.01
N THR A 64 1.18 -19.14 9.14
CA THR A 64 0.60 -19.99 10.19
C THR A 64 0.14 -19.20 11.41
N ALA A 65 0.27 -17.88 11.42
CA ALA A 65 -0.17 -17.08 12.56
C ALA A 65 -1.69 -16.88 12.51
N ALA A 66 -2.30 -16.78 13.70
CA ALA A 66 -3.69 -16.34 13.79
C ALA A 66 -3.83 -14.91 13.25
N PRO A 67 -4.92 -14.60 12.52
CA PRO A 67 -5.28 -13.23 12.18
C PRO A 67 -5.29 -12.33 13.41
N CYS A 68 -4.82 -11.09 13.24
CA CYS A 68 -4.92 -10.09 14.30
C CYS A 68 -6.37 -9.74 14.55
N ALA A 69 -6.79 -9.74 15.82
CA ALA A 69 -8.15 -9.38 16.22
C ALA A 69 -8.47 -7.89 15.99
N THR A 70 -7.44 -7.05 15.94
CA THR A 70 -7.52 -5.63 15.63
C THR A 70 -6.72 -5.32 14.37
N THR A 71 -6.87 -4.12 13.83
CA THR A 71 -6.00 -3.63 12.75
C THR A 71 -4.54 -3.68 13.20
N PRO A 72 -3.64 -4.38 12.47
CA PRO A 72 -2.21 -4.40 12.82
C PRO A 72 -1.59 -3.00 12.71
N GLY A 73 -0.66 -2.69 13.61
CA GLY A 73 0.15 -1.48 13.52
C GLY A 73 1.23 -1.62 12.45
N VAL A 74 1.53 -0.53 11.76
CA VAL A 74 2.59 -0.47 10.73
C VAL A 74 3.49 0.74 10.98
N THR A 75 4.80 0.54 10.91
CA THR A 75 5.79 1.61 11.12
C THR A 75 6.91 1.48 10.11
N LEU A 76 7.23 2.57 9.41
CA LEU A 76 8.39 2.63 8.51
C LEU A 76 9.67 2.61 9.34
N THR A 77 10.59 1.70 9.03
CA THR A 77 11.88 1.54 9.72
C THR A 77 13.09 1.87 8.84
N SER A 78 12.90 1.94 7.53
CA SER A 78 13.92 2.48 6.62
C SER A 78 13.93 4.01 6.62
N PRO A 79 15.08 4.66 6.38
CA PRO A 79 15.15 6.10 6.12
C PRO A 79 14.24 6.52 4.96
N ALA A 80 13.71 7.75 5.00
CA ALA A 80 12.79 8.24 3.98
C ALA A 80 13.47 8.45 2.62
N GLU A 81 14.78 8.74 2.62
CA GLU A 81 15.56 9.03 1.40
C GLU A 81 15.68 7.81 0.47
N ILE A 82 15.53 6.59 1.01
CA ILE A 82 15.63 5.34 0.24
C ILE A 82 14.27 4.76 -0.16
N ALA A 83 13.18 5.51 0.03
CA ALA A 83 11.82 5.04 -0.20
C ALA A 83 11.60 4.48 -1.62
N LEU A 84 12.26 5.02 -2.65
CA LEU A 84 12.17 4.53 -4.03
C LEU A 84 12.96 3.24 -4.29
N ASN A 85 13.95 2.91 -3.47
CA ASN A 85 14.75 1.70 -3.63
C ASN A 85 14.16 0.52 -2.86
N ARG A 86 13.85 0.75 -1.58
CA ARG A 86 13.31 -0.26 -0.67
C ARG A 86 12.79 0.39 0.60
N MET A 87 11.52 0.19 0.90
CA MET A 87 10.91 0.52 2.18
C MET A 87 10.92 -0.71 3.07
N ASN A 88 11.37 -0.56 4.32
CA ASN A 88 11.21 -1.60 5.34
C ASN A 88 10.17 -1.12 6.35
N PHE A 89 9.23 -2.00 6.68
CA PHE A 89 8.19 -1.75 7.66
C PHE A 89 8.27 -2.80 8.76
N THR A 90 8.07 -2.36 10.00
CA THR A 90 7.66 -3.25 11.08
C THR A 90 6.14 -3.29 11.10
N VAL A 91 5.57 -4.50 11.04
CA VAL A 91 4.14 -4.73 11.22
C VAL A 91 3.95 -5.54 12.49
N SER A 92 3.06 -5.08 13.38
CA SER A 92 2.81 -5.71 14.67
C SER A 92 1.33 -5.89 14.94
N CYS A 93 0.99 -7.05 15.49
CA CYS A 93 -0.29 -7.30 16.13
C CYS A 93 -0.07 -7.30 17.66
N PRO A 94 -0.86 -6.53 18.44
CA PRO A 94 -0.70 -6.47 19.89
C PRO A 94 -0.66 -7.87 20.51
N GLN A 95 0.39 -8.15 21.29
CA GLN A 95 0.59 -9.40 22.05
C GLN A 95 0.58 -10.71 21.23
N SER A 96 0.69 -10.65 19.91
CA SER A 96 0.59 -11.85 19.05
C SER A 96 1.84 -12.07 18.22
N TRP A 97 2.13 -11.17 17.29
CA TRP A 97 3.25 -11.32 16.37
C TRP A 97 3.77 -9.96 15.91
N GLN A 98 5.03 -9.95 15.49
CA GLN A 98 5.69 -8.81 14.88
C GLN A 98 6.64 -9.31 13.79
N MET A 99 6.74 -8.57 12.69
CA MET A 99 7.69 -8.90 11.63
C MET A 99 8.17 -7.67 10.87
N ASN A 100 9.29 -7.85 10.19
CA ASN A 100 9.81 -6.89 9.23
C ASN A 100 9.38 -7.31 7.82
N VAL A 101 8.72 -6.40 7.11
CA VAL A 101 8.27 -6.57 5.73
C VAL A 101 9.02 -5.58 4.86
N ALA A 102 9.59 -6.06 3.76
CA ALA A 102 10.17 -5.17 2.77
C ALA A 102 9.19 -4.94 1.63
N VAL A 103 9.11 -3.69 1.18
CA VAL A 103 8.34 -3.29 0.00
C VAL A 103 9.30 -2.61 -0.95
N ARG A 104 9.39 -3.10 -2.19
CA ARG A 104 10.12 -2.43 -3.26
C ARG A 104 9.10 -1.79 -4.20
N PRO A 105 9.04 -0.46 -4.28
CA PRO A 105 8.26 0.20 -5.30
C PRO A 105 8.96 0.09 -6.66
N ASP A 106 8.14 0.06 -7.70
CA ASP A 106 8.53 0.29 -9.08
C ASP A 106 7.74 1.52 -9.53
N VAL A 107 8.43 2.64 -9.75
CA VAL A 107 7.81 3.95 -9.98
C VAL A 107 8.20 4.46 -11.36
N LEU A 108 7.19 4.82 -12.13
CA LEU A 108 7.31 5.45 -13.44
C LEU A 108 6.84 6.90 -13.32
N VAL A 109 7.72 7.83 -13.71
CA VAL A 109 7.44 9.27 -13.70
C VAL A 109 7.78 9.79 -15.09
N PRO A 110 6.80 10.35 -15.83
CA PRO A 110 7.09 10.90 -17.14
C PRO A 110 8.11 12.03 -17.07
N VAL A 111 9.07 12.03 -18.00
CA VAL A 111 10.10 13.05 -18.13
C VAL A 111 9.97 13.81 -19.45
N VAL A 112 10.29 15.10 -19.41
CA VAL A 112 10.29 15.94 -20.60
C VAL A 112 11.50 15.61 -21.45
N MET A 113 11.25 15.20 -22.69
CA MET A 113 12.26 14.90 -23.70
C MET A 113 12.03 15.77 -24.93
N THR A 114 13.10 16.11 -25.63
CA THR A 114 12.98 16.80 -26.92
C THR A 114 12.50 15.83 -27.99
N LYS A 115 11.61 16.29 -28.86
CA LYS A 115 11.13 15.47 -30.00
C LYS A 115 12.19 15.33 -31.10
N SER A 116 13.10 16.28 -31.17
CA SER A 116 14.14 16.36 -32.21
C SER A 116 15.40 17.04 -31.66
N LEU A 117 16.41 17.18 -32.53
CA LEU A 117 17.64 17.90 -32.21
C LEU A 117 17.33 19.40 -32.06
N VAL A 118 17.79 19.97 -30.95
CA VAL A 118 17.62 21.39 -30.62
C VAL A 118 18.95 22.09 -30.83
N ALA A 119 18.98 23.10 -31.69
CA ALA A 119 20.17 23.91 -31.91
C ALA A 119 20.48 24.79 -30.69
N ARG A 120 21.75 25.17 -30.53
CA ARG A 120 22.13 26.15 -29.50
C ARG A 120 21.37 27.45 -29.72
N ASP A 121 20.96 28.08 -28.61
CA ASP A 121 20.25 29.37 -28.58
C ASP A 121 18.83 29.34 -29.20
N MET A 122 18.30 28.14 -29.49
CA MET A 122 16.91 27.98 -29.90
C MET A 122 16.01 27.90 -28.66
N PRO A 123 15.04 28.82 -28.49
CA PRO A 123 14.10 28.74 -27.39
C PRO A 123 13.17 27.52 -27.55
N LEU A 124 12.99 26.77 -26.46
CA LEU A 124 12.06 25.64 -26.43
C LEU A 124 10.63 26.12 -26.22
N THR A 125 9.72 25.56 -27.01
CA THR A 125 8.27 25.71 -26.85
C THR A 125 7.64 24.36 -26.47
N ALA A 126 6.38 24.38 -26.05
CA ALA A 126 5.64 23.14 -25.76
C ALA A 126 5.54 22.21 -26.98
N ASN A 127 5.64 22.73 -28.21
CA ASN A 127 5.61 21.92 -29.42
C ASN A 127 6.90 21.11 -29.63
N ASP A 128 8.02 21.53 -29.04
CA ASP A 128 9.34 20.93 -29.24
C ASP A 128 9.62 19.76 -28.28
N VAL A 129 8.77 19.59 -27.28
CA VAL A 129 8.94 18.61 -26.21
C VAL A 129 7.77 17.65 -26.10
N GLU A 130 8.05 16.47 -25.59
CA GLU A 130 7.09 15.43 -25.26
C GLU A 130 7.38 14.84 -23.89
N LEU A 131 6.36 14.29 -23.25
CA LEU A 131 6.53 13.47 -22.05
C LEU A 131 6.81 12.03 -22.49
N LYS A 132 7.89 11.44 -21.96
CA LYS A 132 8.18 10.01 -22.11
C LYS A 132 8.07 9.31 -20.75
N PRO A 133 7.45 8.12 -20.71
CA PRO A 133 7.38 7.31 -19.50
C PRO A 133 8.76 6.81 -19.04
#